data_AF-A0A2M7A1C9-F1
#
_entry.id   AF-A0A2M7A1C9-F1
#
_cell.length_a   1.000
_cell.length_b   1.000
_cell.length_c   1.000
_cell.angle_alpha   90.00
_cell.angle_beta   90.00
_cell.angle_gamma   90.00
#
_symmetry.space_group_name_H-M   'P 1'
#
loop_
_entity.id
_entity.type
_entity.pdbx_description
1 polymer ?
#
loop_
_entity_poly.entity_id
_entity_poly.type
_entity_poly.pdbx_seq_one_letter_code
_entity_poly.pdbx_strand_id
1 'polypeptide(L)'
;VGDISQFRVLSSLTSTSSYVTVEAEARYVGDEVAVYVDTTVPSSSLDDSDIAELGAFYDEVAVDEQNLIGDLPDINQDGKVVVLLTKQINRLGELGGGIITGYFYGADFYPQSASNQVSNYMEIVYMMVPDPNGLWGYRVSKDFAMSNLLRPVFPHELQHAISYNNHVFINSGSPENNWLNEAMSHFMEDWMWVGVENASRYAIYLASPSSYSLTATGSPNLGERGASYLFLRYMYEQSSDPDGFINRLDNTSLTGVDNLEDAFNGPSGFSSFHEFLARWTVALALTNTGITQDSRYIYRNRVYNDSTGYWQGVCTICDADDNRGTVLHGVTTSEYSNSMNFSVDASAARFFDILDVENVSPVLSLSGSSTSSNFGALIRQE
;
A
#
# COMPACT_ATOMS: atom_id res chain seq x y z
N VAL A 1 5.48 -19.59 24.00
CA VAL A 1 6.85 -19.47 23.43
C VAL A 1 7.53 -20.82 23.53
N GLY A 2 8.17 -21.27 22.44
CA GLY A 2 8.80 -22.59 22.32
C GLY A 2 7.90 -23.69 21.72
N ASP A 3 6.62 -23.39 21.50
CA ASP A 3 5.69 -24.32 20.86
C ASP A 3 6.00 -24.43 19.37
N ILE A 4 5.98 -25.65 18.85
CA ILE A 4 6.24 -25.94 17.43
C ILE A 4 4.92 -26.31 16.76
N SER A 5 4.63 -25.63 15.65
CA SER A 5 3.44 -25.83 14.83
C SER A 5 3.83 -26.05 13.37
N GLN A 6 2.91 -26.66 12.61
CA GLN A 6 3.05 -26.89 11.17
C GLN A 6 2.12 -25.97 10.40
N PHE A 7 2.69 -25.22 9.47
CA PHE A 7 1.96 -24.29 8.60
C PHE A 7 2.06 -24.75 7.16
N ARG A 8 0.96 -24.67 6.41
CA ARG A 8 0.95 -24.85 4.96
C ARG A 8 1.18 -23.50 4.30
N VAL A 9 2.25 -23.38 3.53
CA VAL A 9 2.66 -22.12 2.90
C VAL A 9 2.66 -22.32 1.39
N LEU A 10 2.13 -21.35 0.63
CA LEU A 10 2.08 -21.43 -0.82
C LEU A 10 3.48 -21.65 -1.42
N SER A 11 3.54 -22.43 -2.48
CA SER A 11 4.77 -22.70 -3.23
C SER A 11 4.67 -22.33 -4.71
N SER A 12 3.56 -21.67 -5.09
CA SER A 12 3.32 -21.15 -6.43
C SER A 12 2.57 -19.82 -6.36
N LEU A 13 2.88 -18.92 -7.29
CA LEU A 13 2.16 -17.65 -7.49
C LEU A 13 0.88 -17.81 -8.32
N THR A 14 0.67 -18.98 -8.91
CA THR A 14 -0.44 -19.22 -9.85
C THR A 14 -1.30 -20.42 -9.48
N SER A 15 -0.96 -21.15 -8.41
CA SER A 15 -1.66 -22.35 -7.96
C SER A 15 -1.85 -22.34 -6.45
N THR A 16 -3.11 -22.23 -6.03
CA THR A 16 -3.54 -22.32 -4.62
C THR A 16 -3.56 -23.74 -4.07
N SER A 17 -3.31 -24.75 -4.92
CA SER A 17 -3.14 -26.15 -4.51
C SER A 17 -1.67 -26.56 -4.33
N SER A 18 -0.73 -25.68 -4.70
CA SER A 18 0.70 -25.93 -4.53
C SER A 18 1.19 -25.28 -3.25
N TYR A 19 1.55 -26.11 -2.27
CA TYR A 19 2.05 -25.66 -0.97
C TYR A 19 3.16 -26.57 -0.43
N VAL A 20 3.90 -26.07 0.55
CA VAL A 20 4.84 -26.83 1.38
C VAL A 20 4.39 -26.77 2.84
N THR A 21 4.79 -27.76 3.64
CA THR A 21 4.63 -27.69 5.09
C THR A 21 5.90 -27.11 5.69
N VAL A 22 5.75 -26.04 6.46
CA VAL A 22 6.80 -25.38 7.25
C VAL A 22 6.58 -25.73 8.71
N GLU A 23 7.62 -26.24 9.38
CA GLU A 23 7.65 -26.37 10.83
C GLU A 23 8.22 -25.08 11.41
N ALA A 24 7.49 -24.44 12.32
CA ALA A 24 7.87 -23.15 12.89
C ALA A 24 7.66 -23.12 14.40
N GLU A 25 8.54 -22.41 15.09
CA GLU A 25 8.53 -22.24 16.55
C GLU A 25 7.97 -20.86 16.92
N ALA A 26 7.06 -20.81 17.88
CA ALA A 26 6.58 -19.57 18.50
C ALA A 26 7.70 -18.90 19.29
N ARG A 27 8.35 -17.89 18.71
CA ARG A 27 9.49 -17.18 19.32
C ARG A 27 9.08 -15.86 20.01
N TYR A 28 7.88 -15.36 19.74
CA TYR A 28 7.24 -14.28 20.49
C TYR A 28 5.73 -14.56 20.63
N VAL A 29 5.15 -14.23 21.78
CA VAL A 29 3.70 -14.25 22.01
C VAL A 29 3.36 -13.01 22.84
N GLY A 30 2.65 -12.06 22.22
CA GLY A 30 2.16 -10.83 22.83
C GLY A 30 0.69 -10.93 23.22
N ASP A 31 0.03 -9.79 23.38
CA ASP A 31 -1.39 -9.69 23.72
C ASP A 31 -2.31 -9.87 22.50
N GLU A 32 -1.87 -9.47 21.30
CA GLU A 32 -2.61 -9.59 20.03
C GLU A 32 -1.92 -10.54 19.03
N VAL A 33 -0.59 -10.68 19.07
CA VAL A 33 0.14 -11.44 18.04
C VAL A 33 0.95 -12.62 18.57
N ALA A 34 1.10 -13.65 17.75
CA ALA A 34 2.03 -14.75 17.97
C ALA A 34 2.99 -14.87 16.77
N VAL A 35 4.29 -14.63 16.99
CA VAL A 35 5.30 -14.71 15.93
C VAL A 35 5.93 -16.11 15.92
N TYR A 36 5.68 -16.81 14.82
CA TYR A 36 6.27 -18.10 14.50
C TYR A 36 7.41 -17.92 13.50
N VAL A 37 8.55 -18.55 13.78
CA VAL A 37 9.71 -18.54 12.88
C VAL A 37 9.99 -19.96 12.43
N ASP A 38 10.07 -20.15 11.11
CA ASP A 38 10.51 -21.40 10.48
C ASP A 38 11.79 -21.92 11.16
N THR A 39 11.76 -23.15 11.67
CA THR A 39 12.83 -23.73 12.51
C THR A 39 14.16 -23.87 11.76
N THR A 40 14.13 -23.76 10.44
CA THR A 40 15.34 -23.79 9.61
C THR A 40 16.01 -22.42 9.48
N VAL A 41 15.34 -21.32 9.84
CA VAL A 41 15.89 -19.95 9.76
C VAL A 41 17.05 -19.81 10.75
N PRO A 42 18.28 -19.52 10.28
CA PRO A 42 19.41 -19.38 11.17
C PRO A 42 19.27 -18.08 12.00
N SER A 43 19.72 -18.12 13.25
CA SER A 43 19.76 -16.93 14.11
C SER A 43 20.63 -15.80 13.55
N SER A 44 21.56 -16.10 12.64
CA SER A 44 22.32 -15.08 11.91
C SER A 44 21.48 -14.25 10.94
N SER A 45 20.29 -14.74 10.54
CA SER A 45 19.31 -13.98 9.76
C SER A 45 18.36 -13.20 10.65
N LEU A 46 17.81 -13.85 11.70
CA LEU A 46 16.92 -13.26 12.71
C LEU A 46 17.17 -13.92 14.08
N ASP A 47 17.78 -13.17 14.99
CA ASP A 47 18.03 -13.59 16.36
C ASP A 47 16.84 -13.27 17.29
N ASP A 48 16.91 -13.71 18.56
CA ASP A 48 15.79 -13.52 19.50
C ASP A 48 15.53 -12.04 19.82
N SER A 49 16.56 -11.17 19.73
CA SER A 49 16.37 -9.74 19.97
C SER A 49 15.61 -9.07 18.83
N ASP A 50 15.90 -9.45 17.59
CA ASP A 50 15.13 -8.98 16.43
C ASP A 50 13.66 -9.42 16.53
N ILE A 51 13.43 -10.69 16.90
CA ILE A 51 12.07 -11.23 17.01
C ILE A 51 11.29 -10.57 18.15
N ALA A 52 11.94 -10.28 19.28
CA ALA A 52 11.30 -9.54 20.37
C ALA A 52 10.97 -8.10 19.96
N GLU A 53 11.85 -7.42 19.22
CA GLU A 53 11.61 -6.07 18.71
C GLU A 53 10.44 -6.03 17.71
N LEU A 54 10.45 -6.92 16.71
CA LEU A 54 9.37 -7.02 15.73
C LEU A 54 8.06 -7.46 16.38
N GLY A 55 8.11 -8.45 17.28
CA GLY A 55 6.92 -8.95 17.96
C GLY A 55 6.22 -7.88 18.79
N ALA A 56 6.98 -7.09 19.56
CA ALA A 56 6.42 -5.98 20.34
C ALA A 56 5.80 -4.90 19.44
N PHE A 57 6.47 -4.57 18.32
CA PHE A 57 5.94 -3.62 17.35
C PHE A 57 4.66 -4.14 16.67
N TYR A 58 4.63 -5.40 16.25
CA TYR A 58 3.43 -6.00 15.63
C TYR A 58 2.25 -6.08 16.60
N ASP A 59 2.50 -6.31 17.89
CA ASP A 59 1.46 -6.31 18.92
C ASP A 59 0.78 -4.94 19.04
N GLU A 60 1.57 -3.85 19.04
CA GLU A 60 1.07 -2.47 19.07
C GLU A 60 0.32 -2.12 17.77
N VAL A 61 0.89 -2.47 16.61
CA VAL A 61 0.23 -2.29 15.31
C VAL A 61 -1.11 -3.01 15.26
N ALA A 62 -1.19 -4.24 15.74
CA ALA A 62 -2.43 -5.00 15.70
C ALA A 62 -3.54 -4.34 16.53
N VAL A 63 -3.21 -3.74 17.67
CA VAL A 63 -4.17 -2.94 18.46
C VAL A 63 -4.60 -1.70 17.68
N ASP A 64 -3.65 -0.94 17.15
CA ASP A 64 -3.93 0.34 16.51
C ASP A 64 -4.75 0.19 15.21
N GLU A 65 -4.44 -0.79 14.37
CA GLU A 65 -5.22 -1.06 13.16
C GLU A 65 -6.61 -1.57 13.48
N GLN A 66 -6.76 -2.52 14.42
CA GLN A 66 -8.09 -3.03 14.78
C GLN A 66 -8.98 -1.92 15.37
N ASN A 67 -8.40 -1.01 16.16
CA ASN A 67 -9.12 0.17 16.66
C ASN A 67 -9.57 1.13 15.54
N LEU A 68 -8.79 1.25 14.46
CA LEU A 68 -9.09 2.17 13.35
C LEU A 68 -10.10 1.57 12.37
N ILE A 69 -9.87 0.34 11.91
CA ILE A 69 -10.59 -0.26 10.78
C ILE A 69 -11.42 -1.49 11.15
N GLY A 70 -11.31 -2.02 12.36
CA GLY A 70 -12.14 -3.12 12.88
C GLY A 70 -11.35 -4.41 13.13
N ASP A 71 -12.01 -5.37 13.79
CA ASP A 71 -11.36 -6.58 14.29
C ASP A 71 -11.19 -7.68 13.22
N LEU A 72 -10.35 -8.66 13.53
CA LEU A 72 -10.27 -9.93 12.82
C LEU A 72 -11.32 -10.96 13.33
N PRO A 73 -11.59 -12.05 12.57
CA PRO A 73 -12.67 -12.99 12.93
C PRO A 73 -12.36 -13.99 14.06
N ASP A 74 -11.10 -14.15 14.49
CA ASP A 74 -10.60 -15.15 15.46
C ASP A 74 -11.04 -16.60 15.12
N ILE A 75 -10.69 -17.05 13.92
CA ILE A 75 -11.14 -18.30 13.30
C ILE A 75 -10.76 -19.53 14.15
N ASN A 76 -9.58 -19.54 14.74
CA ASN A 76 -9.08 -20.66 15.56
C ASN A 76 -9.27 -20.48 17.07
N GLN A 77 -9.89 -19.36 17.51
CA GLN A 77 -10.25 -19.08 18.90
C GLN A 77 -9.05 -19.04 19.87
N ASP A 78 -7.91 -18.54 19.41
CA ASP A 78 -6.74 -18.31 20.26
C ASP A 78 -6.55 -16.82 20.61
N GLY A 79 -7.33 -15.93 19.99
CA GLY A 79 -7.27 -14.48 20.19
C GLY A 79 -5.95 -13.90 19.70
N LYS A 80 -5.30 -14.53 18.70
CA LYS A 80 -4.03 -14.07 18.13
C LYS A 80 -4.10 -13.92 16.62
N VAL A 81 -3.40 -12.91 16.11
CA VAL A 81 -2.92 -12.91 14.74
C VAL A 81 -1.59 -13.64 14.70
N VAL A 82 -1.49 -14.68 13.87
CA VAL A 82 -0.25 -15.40 13.66
C VAL A 82 0.61 -14.66 12.62
N VAL A 83 1.86 -14.40 12.97
CA VAL A 83 2.88 -13.92 12.02
C VAL A 83 3.86 -15.04 11.74
N LEU A 84 3.91 -15.53 10.49
CA LEU A 84 4.83 -16.59 10.08
C LEU A 84 6.01 -16.04 9.28
N LEU A 85 7.19 -16.02 9.89
CA LEU A 85 8.46 -15.68 9.25
C LEU A 85 9.11 -16.94 8.66
N THR A 86 9.18 -17.03 7.32
CA THR A 86 9.73 -18.21 6.65
C THR A 86 10.50 -17.88 5.37
N LYS A 87 11.52 -18.69 5.09
CA LYS A 87 12.28 -18.65 3.82
C LYS A 87 11.41 -18.95 2.61
N GLN A 88 10.26 -19.59 2.80
CA GLN A 88 9.38 -19.93 1.70
C GLN A 88 8.86 -18.68 0.97
N ILE A 89 8.70 -17.55 1.67
CA ILE A 89 8.28 -16.28 1.05
C ILE A 89 9.39 -15.73 0.14
N ASN A 90 10.65 -15.82 0.55
CA ASN A 90 11.78 -15.44 -0.32
C ASN A 90 11.82 -16.29 -1.60
N ARG A 91 11.58 -17.61 -1.49
CA ARG A 91 11.55 -18.52 -2.65
C ARG A 91 10.41 -18.18 -3.59
N LEU A 92 9.23 -17.86 -3.06
CA LEU A 92 8.11 -17.37 -3.85
C LEU A 92 8.48 -16.09 -4.61
N GLY A 93 9.15 -15.15 -3.94
CA GLY A 93 9.65 -13.93 -4.58
C GLY A 93 10.57 -14.23 -5.76
N GLU A 94 11.55 -15.09 -5.56
CA GLU A 94 12.50 -15.48 -6.62
C GLU A 94 11.78 -16.11 -7.82
N LEU A 95 10.78 -16.98 -7.59
CA LEU A 95 9.95 -17.56 -8.65
C LEU A 95 9.18 -16.50 -9.45
N GLY A 96 8.79 -15.40 -8.79
CA GLY A 96 8.15 -14.24 -9.42
C GLY A 96 9.13 -13.27 -10.10
N GLY A 97 10.43 -13.53 -10.02
CA GLY A 97 11.46 -12.65 -10.56
C GLY A 97 11.76 -11.42 -9.70
N GLY A 98 11.33 -11.40 -8.44
CA GLY A 98 11.55 -10.26 -7.54
C GLY A 98 11.56 -10.62 -6.06
N ILE A 99 11.19 -9.67 -5.21
CA ILE A 99 11.03 -9.89 -3.77
C ILE A 99 9.54 -9.88 -3.45
N ILE A 100 9.08 -10.86 -2.68
CA ILE A 100 7.81 -10.80 -1.96
C ILE A 100 8.18 -10.59 -0.50
N THR A 101 7.63 -9.53 0.10
CA THR A 101 7.89 -9.17 1.50
C THR A 101 6.97 -9.94 2.44
N GLY A 102 5.75 -10.17 2.00
CA GLY A 102 4.73 -10.91 2.71
C GLY A 102 3.49 -11.12 1.86
N TYR A 103 2.50 -11.80 2.43
CA TYR A 103 1.14 -11.85 1.91
C TYR A 103 0.15 -12.22 3.01
N PHE A 104 -1.08 -11.75 2.86
CA PHE A 104 -2.29 -12.32 3.44
C PHE A 104 -2.96 -13.28 2.44
N TYR A 105 -3.53 -14.38 2.95
CA TYR A 105 -4.26 -15.35 2.12
C TYR A 105 -5.65 -15.65 2.69
N GLY A 106 -6.67 -14.95 2.20
CA GLY A 106 -8.04 -15.06 2.74
C GLY A 106 -8.69 -16.44 2.69
N ALA A 107 -8.14 -17.40 1.92
CA ALA A 107 -8.65 -18.78 2.00
C ALA A 107 -8.27 -19.48 3.33
N ASP A 108 -7.31 -18.94 4.08
CA ASP A 108 -7.01 -19.38 5.45
C ASP A 108 -8.17 -19.09 6.42
N PHE A 109 -9.15 -18.24 6.09
CA PHE A 109 -10.34 -18.05 6.94
C PHE A 109 -11.42 -19.14 6.74
N TYR A 110 -11.22 -20.05 5.78
CA TYR A 110 -12.16 -21.12 5.49
C TYR A 110 -11.59 -22.50 5.85
N PRO A 111 -12.44 -23.45 6.27
CA PRO A 111 -11.96 -24.79 6.61
C PRO A 111 -11.24 -25.46 5.44
N GLN A 112 -10.31 -26.34 5.78
CA GLN A 112 -9.69 -27.21 4.79
C GLN A 112 -10.74 -28.05 4.05
N SER A 113 -10.57 -28.14 2.74
CA SER A 113 -11.42 -28.96 1.88
C SER A 113 -10.65 -29.43 0.64
N ALA A 114 -11.27 -30.26 -0.19
CA ALA A 114 -10.65 -30.69 -1.45
C ALA A 114 -10.30 -29.50 -2.38
N SER A 115 -11.03 -28.39 -2.30
CA SER A 115 -10.78 -27.15 -3.05
C SER A 115 -9.96 -26.11 -2.29
N ASN A 116 -9.68 -26.34 -1.00
CA ASN A 116 -8.92 -25.43 -0.13
C ASN A 116 -7.94 -26.23 0.74
N GLN A 117 -7.01 -26.93 0.10
CA GLN A 117 -6.11 -27.86 0.79
C GLN A 117 -4.98 -27.16 1.56
N VAL A 118 -4.62 -25.94 1.12
CA VAL A 118 -3.54 -25.15 1.72
C VAL A 118 -3.98 -24.45 3.01
N SER A 119 -5.28 -24.20 3.21
CA SER A 119 -5.76 -23.41 4.35
C SER A 119 -5.20 -23.91 5.69
N ASN A 120 -4.74 -23.01 6.53
CA ASN A 120 -4.39 -23.28 7.93
C ASN A 120 -5.56 -23.06 8.90
N TYR A 121 -6.68 -22.53 8.40
CA TYR A 121 -7.89 -22.25 9.18
C TYR A 121 -7.63 -21.36 10.40
N MET A 122 -7.03 -20.18 10.15
CA MET A 122 -6.61 -19.18 11.15
C MET A 122 -6.18 -17.86 10.47
N GLU A 123 -6.00 -16.82 11.27
CA GLU A 123 -5.46 -15.51 10.92
C GLU A 123 -3.94 -15.54 10.80
N ILE A 124 -3.41 -15.65 9.57
CA ILE A 124 -1.96 -15.63 9.34
C ILE A 124 -1.56 -14.50 8.39
N VAL A 125 -0.54 -13.76 8.82
CA VAL A 125 0.30 -12.93 7.95
C VAL A 125 1.62 -13.67 7.68
N TYR A 126 1.91 -13.93 6.41
CA TYR A 126 3.13 -14.63 5.99
C TYR A 126 4.18 -13.62 5.60
N MET A 127 5.42 -13.76 6.09
CA MET A 127 6.47 -12.77 5.91
C MET A 127 7.82 -13.39 5.54
N MET A 128 8.60 -12.64 4.76
CA MET A 128 9.96 -12.99 4.39
C MET A 128 10.91 -13.00 5.59
N VAL A 129 12.09 -13.56 5.40
CA VAL A 129 13.22 -13.41 6.33
C VAL A 129 14.43 -12.81 5.62
N PRO A 130 15.34 -12.10 6.32
CA PRO A 130 16.55 -11.58 5.71
C PRO A 130 17.42 -12.70 5.13
N ASP A 131 17.92 -12.49 3.93
CA ASP A 131 18.81 -13.42 3.20
C ASP A 131 20.08 -12.71 2.73
N PRO A 132 21.02 -12.41 3.63
CA PRO A 132 22.21 -11.62 3.30
C PRO A 132 23.15 -12.34 2.31
N ASN A 133 22.95 -13.63 2.07
CA ASN A 133 23.78 -14.46 1.20
C ASN A 133 23.06 -14.92 -0.08
N GLY A 134 21.76 -14.63 -0.24
CA GLY A 134 20.97 -15.02 -1.41
C GLY A 134 20.86 -16.53 -1.59
N LEU A 135 20.63 -17.26 -0.48
CA LEU A 135 20.60 -18.72 -0.45
C LEU A 135 19.19 -19.31 -0.67
N TRP A 136 18.14 -18.52 -0.48
CA TRP A 136 16.73 -18.92 -0.62
C TRP A 136 15.87 -17.89 -1.38
N GLY A 137 16.49 -16.85 -1.92
CA GLY A 137 15.88 -15.92 -2.86
C GLY A 137 16.82 -14.76 -3.16
N TYR A 138 16.26 -13.61 -3.51
CA TYR A 138 17.05 -12.38 -3.69
C TYR A 138 17.80 -11.99 -2.42
N ARG A 139 19.02 -11.49 -2.60
CA ARG A 139 19.87 -11.03 -1.51
C ARG A 139 19.27 -9.80 -0.84
N VAL A 140 18.93 -9.92 0.44
CA VAL A 140 18.43 -8.83 1.29
C VAL A 140 19.20 -8.84 2.60
N SER A 141 19.87 -7.73 2.93
CA SER A 141 20.60 -7.63 4.21
C SER A 141 19.63 -7.61 5.38
N LYS A 142 20.10 -8.06 6.56
CA LYS A 142 19.35 -7.94 7.82
C LYS A 142 18.95 -6.49 8.08
N ASP A 143 19.90 -5.56 8.00
CA ASP A 143 19.63 -4.14 8.25
C ASP A 143 18.52 -3.59 7.36
N PHE A 144 18.57 -3.85 6.04
CA PHE A 144 17.53 -3.36 5.12
C PHE A 144 16.19 -4.05 5.34
N ALA A 145 16.18 -5.35 5.62
CA ALA A 145 14.95 -6.06 5.94
C ALA A 145 14.29 -5.48 7.21
N MET A 146 15.05 -5.22 8.27
CA MET A 146 14.54 -4.65 9.51
C MET A 146 14.05 -3.21 9.33
N SER A 147 14.78 -2.37 8.59
CA SER A 147 14.46 -0.95 8.45
C SER A 147 13.38 -0.66 7.40
N ASN A 148 13.24 -1.48 6.35
CA ASN A 148 12.43 -1.15 5.18
C ASN A 148 11.37 -2.20 4.83
N LEU A 149 11.48 -3.46 5.30
CA LEU A 149 10.59 -4.52 4.82
C LEU A 149 9.74 -5.15 5.93
N LEU A 150 10.33 -5.58 7.03
CA LEU A 150 9.63 -6.34 8.07
C LEU A 150 8.70 -5.47 8.91
N ARG A 151 9.11 -4.24 9.25
CA ARG A 151 8.22 -3.29 9.93
C ARG A 151 7.03 -2.84 9.07
N PRO A 152 7.20 -2.46 7.79
CA PRO A 152 6.07 -1.96 7.01
C PRO A 152 5.16 -3.07 6.47
N VAL A 153 5.68 -4.26 6.18
CA VAL A 153 4.84 -5.31 5.59
C VAL A 153 3.78 -5.83 6.57
N PHE A 154 4.01 -5.81 7.88
CA PHE A 154 3.00 -6.29 8.82
C PHE A 154 1.70 -5.44 8.80
N PRO A 155 1.72 -4.11 9.01
CA PRO A 155 0.51 -3.28 8.87
C PRO A 155 -0.12 -3.38 7.47
N HIS A 156 0.70 -3.51 6.43
CA HIS A 156 0.20 -3.72 5.07
C HIS A 156 -0.67 -4.98 4.94
N GLU A 157 -0.16 -6.13 5.38
CA GLU A 157 -0.86 -7.41 5.24
C GLU A 157 -1.97 -7.59 6.29
N LEU A 158 -1.83 -6.98 7.46
CA LEU A 158 -2.87 -6.96 8.48
C LEU A 158 -4.10 -6.20 7.98
N GLN A 159 -3.90 -5.04 7.34
CA GLN A 159 -4.97 -4.30 6.68
C GLN A 159 -5.73 -5.18 5.68
N HIS A 160 -5.03 -5.96 4.84
CA HIS A 160 -5.70 -6.87 3.90
C HIS A 160 -6.58 -7.89 4.61
N ALA A 161 -6.11 -8.43 5.75
CA ALA A 161 -6.85 -9.42 6.53
C ALA A 161 -8.12 -8.82 7.16
N ILE A 162 -8.00 -7.65 7.78
CA ILE A 162 -9.13 -6.91 8.39
C ILE A 162 -10.13 -6.49 7.30
N SER A 163 -9.65 -5.93 6.19
CA SER A 163 -10.48 -5.53 5.05
C SER A 163 -11.28 -6.71 4.51
N TYR A 164 -10.64 -7.88 4.33
CA TYR A 164 -11.32 -9.09 3.88
C TYR A 164 -12.41 -9.54 4.87
N ASN A 165 -12.11 -9.50 6.18
CA ASN A 165 -13.10 -9.83 7.21
C ASN A 165 -14.32 -8.90 7.13
N ASN A 166 -14.09 -7.59 7.12
CA ASN A 166 -15.17 -6.60 7.14
C ASN A 166 -16.02 -6.66 5.87
N HIS A 167 -15.40 -6.70 4.70
CA HIS A 167 -16.13 -6.76 3.43
C HIS A 167 -16.89 -8.09 3.29
N VAL A 168 -16.25 -9.23 3.58
CA VAL A 168 -16.81 -10.55 3.24
C VAL A 168 -17.62 -11.18 4.37
N PHE A 169 -17.11 -11.20 5.59
CA PHE A 169 -17.74 -11.90 6.72
C PHE A 169 -18.73 -11.02 7.46
N ILE A 170 -18.38 -9.76 7.72
CA ILE A 170 -19.25 -8.84 8.47
C ILE A 170 -20.35 -8.27 7.54
N ASN A 171 -19.96 -7.74 6.38
CA ASN A 171 -20.88 -7.02 5.49
C ASN A 171 -21.45 -7.88 4.35
N SER A 172 -21.08 -9.17 4.26
CA SER A 172 -21.58 -10.10 3.24
C SER A 172 -21.41 -9.61 1.79
N GLY A 173 -20.37 -8.80 1.56
CA GLY A 173 -19.98 -8.24 0.27
C GLY A 173 -18.95 -9.09 -0.47
N SER A 174 -18.24 -8.44 -1.39
CA SER A 174 -17.07 -8.99 -2.08
C SER A 174 -15.80 -8.34 -1.53
N PRO A 175 -14.62 -8.98 -1.64
CA PRO A 175 -13.36 -8.32 -1.29
C PRO A 175 -13.20 -7.00 -2.05
N GLU A 176 -12.58 -6.01 -1.40
CA GLU A 176 -12.29 -4.72 -2.03
C GLU A 176 -11.50 -4.89 -3.33
N ASN A 177 -11.79 -4.02 -4.30
CA ASN A 177 -11.04 -3.93 -5.54
C ASN A 177 -9.57 -3.63 -5.24
N ASN A 178 -8.70 -4.41 -5.89
CA ASN A 178 -7.26 -4.41 -5.59
C ASN A 178 -6.63 -3.02 -5.55
N TRP A 179 -6.98 -2.09 -6.44
CA TRP A 179 -6.35 -0.76 -6.45
C TRP A 179 -6.60 0.03 -5.15
N LEU A 180 -7.82 -0.06 -4.60
CA LEU A 180 -8.20 0.65 -3.39
C LEU A 180 -7.75 -0.12 -2.15
N ASN A 181 -7.81 -1.46 -2.18
CA ASN A 181 -7.27 -2.29 -1.12
C ASN A 181 -5.77 -2.01 -0.91
N GLU A 182 -4.99 -2.03 -1.98
CA GLU A 182 -3.55 -1.71 -1.96
C GLU A 182 -3.27 -0.25 -1.58
N ALA A 183 -4.17 0.68 -1.92
CA ALA A 183 -4.07 2.06 -1.45
C ALA A 183 -4.17 2.12 0.08
N MET A 184 -5.13 1.41 0.66
CA MET A 184 -5.35 1.34 2.11
C MET A 184 -4.18 0.67 2.81
N SER A 185 -3.64 -0.44 2.28
CA SER A 185 -2.48 -1.13 2.86
C SER A 185 -1.24 -0.23 2.90
N HIS A 186 -0.93 0.45 1.79
CA HIS A 186 0.17 1.42 1.77
C HIS A 186 -0.10 2.65 2.64
N PHE A 187 -1.36 3.06 2.79
CA PHE A 187 -1.74 4.10 3.74
C PHE A 187 -1.50 3.66 5.19
N MET A 188 -1.82 2.41 5.55
CA MET A 188 -1.60 1.90 6.90
C MET A 188 -0.11 1.84 7.27
N GLU A 189 0.76 1.52 6.32
CA GLU A 189 2.21 1.65 6.53
C GLU A 189 2.60 3.08 6.97
N ASP A 190 2.09 4.09 6.27
CA ASP A 190 2.37 5.51 6.54
C ASP A 190 1.70 5.99 7.84
N TRP A 191 0.46 5.54 8.11
CA TRP A 191 -0.27 5.84 9.34
C TRP A 191 0.46 5.29 10.58
N MET A 192 1.05 4.09 10.47
CA MET A 192 1.89 3.45 11.48
C MET A 192 3.34 3.96 11.52
N TRP A 193 3.66 5.07 10.84
CA TRP A 193 4.99 5.69 10.79
C TRP A 193 6.09 4.79 10.21
N VAL A 194 5.75 3.81 9.38
CA VAL A 194 6.69 2.87 8.77
C VAL A 194 6.60 2.83 7.24
N GLY A 195 5.86 3.73 6.61
CA GLY A 195 5.68 3.85 5.14
C GLY A 195 6.92 4.29 4.34
N VAL A 196 8.12 3.99 4.82
CA VAL A 196 9.42 4.39 4.24
C VAL A 196 9.55 3.97 2.78
N GLU A 197 9.01 2.82 2.41
CA GLU A 197 9.10 2.26 1.06
C GLU A 197 8.11 2.87 0.05
N ASN A 198 7.11 3.64 0.50
CA ASN A 198 6.12 4.28 -0.36
C ASN A 198 6.77 5.29 -1.32
N ALA A 199 7.80 6.01 -0.87
CA ALA A 199 8.50 7.00 -1.68
C ALA A 199 9.07 6.43 -2.98
N SER A 200 9.73 5.28 -2.90
CA SER A 200 10.27 4.61 -4.09
C SER A 200 9.18 4.20 -5.08
N ARG A 201 7.96 3.84 -4.62
CA ARG A 201 6.82 3.46 -5.46
C ARG A 201 6.23 4.67 -6.14
N TYR A 202 5.92 5.71 -5.38
CA TYR A 202 5.32 6.88 -5.98
C TYR A 202 6.32 7.71 -6.80
N ALA A 203 7.64 7.55 -6.60
CA ALA A 203 8.64 8.06 -7.53
C ALA A 203 8.50 7.44 -8.94
N ILE A 204 8.22 6.13 -9.03
CA ILE A 204 7.95 5.44 -10.31
C ILE A 204 6.72 6.05 -10.98
N TYR A 205 5.65 6.27 -10.22
CA TYR A 205 4.43 6.93 -10.72
C TYR A 205 4.71 8.34 -11.23
N LEU A 206 5.30 9.20 -10.39
CA LEU A 206 5.56 10.62 -10.71
C LEU A 206 6.46 10.80 -11.93
N ALA A 207 7.33 9.82 -12.21
CA ALA A 207 8.18 9.82 -13.40
C ALA A 207 7.40 9.61 -14.71
N SER A 208 6.23 8.95 -14.69
CA SER A 208 5.42 8.67 -15.87
C SER A 208 3.91 8.55 -15.54
N PRO A 209 3.28 9.62 -15.01
CA PRO A 209 1.92 9.55 -14.46
C PRO A 209 0.84 9.25 -15.50
N SER A 210 1.15 9.37 -16.80
CA SER A 210 0.22 9.07 -17.90
C SER A 210 0.12 7.58 -18.24
N SER A 211 1.02 6.76 -17.69
CA SER A 211 1.19 5.33 -18.01
C SER A 211 0.79 4.40 -16.86
N TYR A 212 0.15 4.96 -15.83
CA TYR A 212 -0.29 4.23 -14.66
C TYR A 212 -1.73 4.62 -14.36
N SER A 213 -2.64 3.66 -14.48
CA SER A 213 -4.05 3.83 -14.12
C SER A 213 -4.19 3.83 -12.59
N LEU A 214 -4.85 4.84 -12.03
CA LEU A 214 -5.20 4.84 -10.61
C LEU A 214 -6.13 3.67 -10.27
N THR A 215 -7.15 3.44 -11.10
CA THR A 215 -8.07 2.29 -10.97
C THR A 215 -7.55 1.13 -11.81
N ALA A 216 -6.44 0.54 -11.41
CA ALA A 216 -5.81 -0.58 -12.13
C ALA A 216 -6.76 -1.79 -12.22
N THR A 217 -6.77 -2.46 -13.39
CA THR A 217 -7.50 -3.72 -13.56
C THR A 217 -6.59 -4.88 -13.18
N GLY A 218 -6.95 -5.64 -12.13
CA GLY A 218 -6.12 -6.74 -11.63
C GLY A 218 -5.19 -6.28 -10.50
N SER A 219 -4.06 -6.97 -10.31
CA SER A 219 -3.11 -6.62 -9.24
C SER A 219 -2.28 -5.39 -9.64
N PRO A 220 -2.28 -4.30 -8.85
CA PRO A 220 -1.52 -3.09 -9.15
C PRO A 220 -0.02 -3.35 -9.18
N ASN A 221 0.65 -2.87 -10.23
CA ASN A 221 2.11 -2.83 -10.30
C ASN A 221 2.68 -1.73 -9.38
N LEU A 222 4.01 -1.64 -9.24
CA LEU A 222 4.66 -0.71 -8.30
C LEU A 222 4.30 0.77 -8.54
N GLY A 223 4.16 1.20 -9.80
CA GLY A 223 3.74 2.57 -10.12
C GLY A 223 2.27 2.81 -9.80
N GLU A 224 1.40 1.83 -10.09
CA GLU A 224 -0.03 1.92 -9.75
C GLU A 224 -0.26 1.95 -8.24
N ARG A 225 0.52 1.18 -7.46
CA ARG A 225 0.55 1.24 -5.99
C ARG A 225 0.98 2.60 -5.47
N GLY A 226 2.01 3.19 -6.10
CA GLY A 226 2.44 4.55 -5.79
C GLY A 226 1.36 5.60 -6.08
N ALA A 227 0.64 5.45 -7.20
CA ALA A 227 -0.48 6.30 -7.56
C ALA A 227 -1.64 6.18 -6.55
N SER A 228 -2.00 4.94 -6.20
CA SER A 228 -3.14 4.65 -5.33
C SER A 228 -2.89 5.12 -3.89
N TYR A 229 -1.68 4.91 -3.35
CA TYR A 229 -1.25 5.49 -2.07
C TYR A 229 -1.34 7.02 -2.08
N LEU A 230 -0.72 7.69 -3.06
CA LEU A 230 -0.76 9.14 -3.18
C LEU A 230 -2.21 9.66 -3.21
N PHE A 231 -3.06 9.02 -4.02
CA PHE A 231 -4.45 9.39 -4.13
C PHE A 231 -5.21 9.23 -2.81
N LEU A 232 -5.14 8.07 -2.16
CA LEU A 232 -5.85 7.83 -0.91
C LEU A 232 -5.34 8.75 0.21
N ARG A 233 -4.02 8.94 0.32
CA ARG A 233 -3.41 9.86 1.29
C ARG A 233 -3.89 11.29 1.08
N TYR A 234 -4.00 11.74 -0.17
CA TYR A 234 -4.59 13.05 -0.48
C TYR A 234 -6.05 13.11 -0.01
N MET A 235 -6.86 12.10 -0.35
CA MET A 235 -8.26 12.05 0.06
C MET A 235 -8.41 12.07 1.59
N TYR A 236 -7.60 11.29 2.32
CA TYR A 236 -7.54 11.31 3.78
C TYR A 236 -7.33 12.73 4.32
N GLU A 237 -6.36 13.47 3.75
CA GLU A 237 -6.06 14.83 4.19
C GLU A 237 -7.15 15.86 3.84
N GLN A 238 -7.96 15.59 2.82
CA GLN A 238 -9.09 16.42 2.40
C GLN A 238 -10.41 16.06 3.10
N SER A 239 -10.48 14.90 3.77
CA SER A 239 -11.66 14.50 4.53
C SER A 239 -11.86 15.40 5.75
N SER A 240 -13.12 15.73 6.03
CA SER A 240 -13.51 16.41 7.27
C SER A 240 -13.46 15.49 8.50
N ASP A 241 -13.43 14.18 8.26
CA ASP A 241 -13.30 13.10 9.24
C ASP A 241 -12.33 12.06 8.66
N PRO A 242 -11.00 12.28 8.79
CA PRO A 242 -10.00 11.44 8.14
C PRO A 242 -10.02 9.98 8.60
N ASP A 243 -9.99 9.74 9.90
CA ASP A 243 -9.95 8.38 10.45
C ASP A 243 -11.28 7.65 10.22
N GLY A 244 -12.42 8.34 10.39
CA GLY A 244 -13.71 7.76 10.05
C GLY A 244 -13.88 7.50 8.55
N PHE A 245 -13.19 8.25 7.67
CA PHE A 245 -13.15 7.95 6.24
C PHE A 245 -12.45 6.61 5.96
N ILE A 246 -11.28 6.38 6.55
CA ILE A 246 -10.57 5.10 6.42
C ILE A 246 -11.40 3.95 7.00
N ASN A 247 -11.99 4.14 8.19
CA ASN A 247 -12.87 3.15 8.79
C ASN A 247 -14.05 2.75 7.86
N ARG A 248 -14.71 3.72 7.22
CA ARG A 248 -15.84 3.47 6.32
C ARG A 248 -15.46 2.74 5.03
N LEU A 249 -14.22 2.91 4.55
CA LEU A 249 -13.74 2.17 3.37
C LEU A 249 -13.66 0.66 3.64
N ASP A 250 -13.34 0.24 4.86
CA ASP A 250 -13.31 -1.19 5.21
C ASP A 250 -14.66 -1.69 5.74
N ASN A 251 -15.42 -0.85 6.46
CA ASN A 251 -16.68 -1.24 7.09
C ASN A 251 -17.90 -1.06 6.17
N THR A 252 -17.88 -1.72 5.00
CA THR A 252 -18.94 -1.63 3.99
C THR A 252 -19.01 -2.89 3.13
N SER A 253 -20.02 -2.96 2.26
CA SER A 253 -20.13 -3.97 1.18
C SER A 253 -19.88 -3.38 -0.21
N LEU A 254 -19.72 -2.06 -0.31
CA LEU A 254 -19.37 -1.37 -1.55
C LEU A 254 -17.89 -1.60 -1.85
N THR A 255 -17.50 -1.54 -3.12
CA THR A 255 -16.09 -1.64 -3.52
C THR A 255 -15.74 -0.58 -4.57
N GLY A 256 -14.45 -0.28 -4.71
CA GLY A 256 -13.88 0.59 -5.71
C GLY A 256 -14.37 2.03 -5.61
N VAL A 257 -14.75 2.60 -6.77
CA VAL A 257 -15.19 3.99 -6.85
C VAL A 257 -16.46 4.23 -6.03
N ASP A 258 -17.41 3.30 -6.06
CA ASP A 258 -18.66 3.43 -5.30
C ASP A 258 -18.39 3.46 -3.79
N ASN A 259 -17.44 2.65 -3.31
CA ASN A 259 -16.99 2.70 -1.91
C ASN A 259 -16.35 4.04 -1.58
N LEU A 260 -15.38 4.48 -2.40
CA LEU A 260 -14.67 5.73 -2.17
C LEU A 260 -15.62 6.94 -2.08
N GLU A 261 -16.58 7.04 -3.00
CA GLU A 261 -17.56 8.13 -3.03
C GLU A 261 -18.51 8.10 -1.82
N ASP A 262 -18.94 6.91 -1.38
CA ASP A 262 -19.83 6.75 -0.22
C ASP A 262 -19.10 7.02 1.11
N ALA A 263 -17.87 6.54 1.25
CA ALA A 263 -17.08 6.70 2.47
C ALA A 263 -16.60 8.14 2.67
N PHE A 264 -16.35 8.90 1.60
CA PHE A 264 -15.70 10.20 1.66
C PHE A 264 -16.64 11.31 2.17
N ASN A 265 -16.21 11.97 3.26
CA ASN A 265 -16.94 13.09 3.85
C ASN A 265 -16.17 14.41 3.66
N GLY A 266 -16.43 15.11 2.55
CA GLY A 266 -15.72 16.32 2.16
C GLY A 266 -16.59 17.57 1.99
N PRO A 267 -15.97 18.70 1.58
CA PRO A 267 -16.69 19.94 1.29
C PRO A 267 -17.69 19.77 0.13
N SER A 268 -18.72 20.61 0.10
CA SER A 268 -19.73 20.62 -0.98
C SER A 268 -19.09 20.77 -2.36
N GLY A 269 -19.52 19.94 -3.33
CA GLY A 269 -18.94 19.90 -4.68
C GLY A 269 -17.58 19.20 -4.76
N PHE A 270 -17.30 18.33 -3.79
CA PHE A 270 -16.14 17.43 -3.78
C PHE A 270 -16.60 16.09 -3.20
N SER A 271 -17.36 15.34 -3.98
CA SER A 271 -17.97 14.08 -3.55
C SER A 271 -18.05 13.03 -4.67
N SER A 272 -17.42 13.29 -5.80
CA SER A 272 -17.37 12.35 -6.93
C SER A 272 -15.95 12.10 -7.38
N PHE A 273 -15.71 10.91 -7.93
CA PHE A 273 -14.40 10.45 -8.39
C PHE A 273 -13.78 11.37 -9.44
N HIS A 274 -14.61 11.95 -10.32
CA HIS A 274 -14.12 12.93 -11.28
C HIS A 274 -13.58 14.20 -10.60
N GLU A 275 -14.27 14.71 -9.57
CA GLU A 275 -13.82 15.88 -8.81
C GLU A 275 -12.56 15.56 -8.00
N PHE A 276 -12.51 14.36 -7.40
CA PHE A 276 -11.35 13.84 -6.68
C PHE A 276 -10.11 13.81 -7.58
N LEU A 277 -10.22 13.13 -8.73
CA LEU A 277 -9.16 13.00 -9.71
C LEU A 277 -8.71 14.37 -10.23
N ALA A 278 -9.65 15.28 -10.50
CA ALA A 278 -9.33 16.61 -10.99
C ALA A 278 -8.53 17.44 -9.99
N ARG A 279 -8.95 17.45 -8.72
CA ARG A 279 -8.24 18.21 -7.69
C ARG A 279 -6.91 17.57 -7.31
N TRP A 280 -6.87 16.25 -7.20
CA TRP A 280 -5.64 15.51 -6.92
C TRP A 280 -4.58 15.72 -8.01
N THR A 281 -4.98 15.74 -9.29
CA THR A 281 -4.07 16.05 -10.40
C THR A 281 -3.41 17.42 -10.22
N VAL A 282 -4.17 18.44 -9.80
CA VAL A 282 -3.60 19.75 -9.47
C VAL A 282 -2.66 19.67 -8.27
N ALA A 283 -3.01 18.88 -7.24
CA ALA A 283 -2.18 18.70 -6.06
C ALA A 283 -0.83 18.04 -6.37
N LEU A 284 -0.79 17.06 -7.28
CA LEU A 284 0.45 16.46 -7.77
C LEU A 284 1.38 17.50 -8.43
N ALA A 285 0.82 18.43 -9.19
CA ALA A 285 1.59 19.48 -9.87
C ALA A 285 2.08 20.59 -8.94
N LEU A 286 1.37 20.86 -7.83
CA LEU A 286 1.63 22.02 -6.99
C LEU A 286 2.35 21.71 -5.68
N THR A 287 2.27 20.48 -5.17
CA THR A 287 2.88 20.11 -3.90
C THR A 287 4.40 20.36 -3.93
N ASN A 288 4.92 20.96 -2.86
CA ASN A 288 6.32 21.33 -2.67
C ASN A 288 6.94 22.29 -3.71
N THR A 289 6.15 22.88 -4.61
CA THR A 289 6.64 23.88 -5.59
C THR A 289 6.82 25.28 -5.01
N GLY A 290 6.15 25.59 -3.90
CA GLY A 290 6.08 26.92 -3.32
C GLY A 290 5.09 27.89 -3.99
N ILE A 291 4.38 27.46 -5.05
CA ILE A 291 3.44 28.30 -5.81
C ILE A 291 2.19 28.65 -5.00
N THR A 292 1.69 27.71 -4.18
CA THR A 292 0.48 27.91 -3.37
C THR A 292 0.67 27.36 -1.96
N GLN A 293 -0.13 27.87 -1.03
CA GLN A 293 -0.31 27.34 0.33
C GLN A 293 -1.76 26.89 0.57
N ASP A 294 -2.59 26.90 -0.46
CA ASP A 294 -3.98 26.45 -0.37
C ASP A 294 -4.04 24.94 -0.23
N SER A 295 -4.45 24.48 0.96
CA SER A 295 -4.50 23.06 1.33
C SER A 295 -5.41 22.20 0.46
N ARG A 296 -6.27 22.81 -0.37
CA ARG A 296 -7.08 22.09 -1.36
C ARG A 296 -6.25 21.57 -2.53
N TYR A 297 -5.04 22.07 -2.72
CA TYR A 297 -4.22 21.80 -3.90
C TYR A 297 -2.80 21.38 -3.56
N ILE A 298 -2.55 20.94 -2.33
CA ILE A 298 -1.27 20.40 -1.89
C ILE A 298 -1.49 19.32 -0.83
N TYR A 299 -0.54 18.41 -0.67
CA TYR A 299 -0.45 17.59 0.53
C TYR A 299 -0.03 18.44 1.73
N ARG A 300 -0.40 17.99 2.94
CA ARG A 300 0.17 18.49 4.19
C ARG A 300 1.68 18.23 4.19
N ASN A 301 2.42 19.07 4.91
CA ASN A 301 3.86 18.87 5.04
C ASN A 301 4.17 17.53 5.70
N ARG A 302 5.13 16.81 5.13
CA ARG A 302 5.70 15.61 5.73
C ARG A 302 6.30 15.92 7.10
N VAL A 303 6.10 15.05 8.07
CA VAL A 303 6.59 15.22 9.45
C VAL A 303 7.59 14.12 9.79
N TYR A 304 8.72 14.49 10.39
CA TYR A 304 9.70 13.53 10.91
C TYR A 304 9.37 13.21 12.36
N ASN A 305 9.40 11.93 12.71
CA ASN A 305 9.23 11.48 14.08
C ASN A 305 10.58 11.03 14.64
N ASP A 306 11.14 11.84 15.55
CA ASP A 306 12.42 11.56 16.20
C ASP A 306 12.42 10.24 17.01
N SER A 307 11.25 9.76 17.43
CA SER A 307 11.13 8.52 18.21
C SER A 307 11.18 7.28 17.33
N THR A 308 10.54 7.32 16.14
CA THR A 308 10.51 6.18 15.22
C THR A 308 11.62 6.24 14.18
N GLY A 309 12.21 7.41 13.94
CA GLY A 309 13.24 7.64 12.94
C GLY A 309 12.70 7.74 11.51
N TYR A 310 11.38 7.80 11.34
CA TYR A 310 10.72 7.78 10.04
C TYR A 310 9.92 9.05 9.76
N TRP A 311 9.73 9.30 8.47
CA TRP A 311 8.86 10.35 7.96
C TRP A 311 7.43 9.82 7.75
N GLN A 312 6.43 10.63 8.09
CA GLN A 312 5.02 10.39 7.75
C GLN A 312 4.48 11.46 6.82
N GLY A 313 3.68 11.03 5.85
CA GLY A 313 3.03 11.84 4.85
C GLY A 313 3.82 11.95 3.55
N VAL A 314 3.34 12.84 2.67
CA VAL A 314 3.81 12.90 1.29
C VAL A 314 4.74 14.09 1.10
N CYS A 315 5.79 13.83 0.32
CA CYS A 315 6.57 14.86 -0.33
C CYS A 315 6.71 14.48 -1.80
N THR A 316 6.57 15.45 -2.71
CA THR A 316 6.72 15.27 -4.16
C THR A 316 8.02 15.86 -4.69
N ILE A 317 8.68 16.76 -3.93
CA ILE A 317 9.98 17.36 -4.27
C ILE A 317 10.88 17.38 -3.03
N CYS A 318 11.70 16.35 -2.83
CA CYS A 318 12.67 16.24 -1.74
C CYS A 318 13.57 15.01 -1.89
N ASP A 319 14.59 14.92 -1.03
CA ASP A 319 15.17 13.63 -0.66
C ASP A 319 14.15 12.86 0.18
N ALA A 320 13.81 11.64 -0.26
CA ALA A 320 12.83 10.82 0.42
C ALA A 320 13.32 10.33 1.79
N ASP A 321 14.63 10.22 1.99
CA ASP A 321 15.23 9.64 3.20
C ASP A 321 14.67 8.22 3.47
N ASP A 322 14.61 7.41 2.41
CA ASP A 322 13.95 6.10 2.40
C ASP A 322 14.93 4.92 2.48
N ASN A 323 16.19 5.16 2.85
CA ASN A 323 17.28 4.18 2.78
C ASN A 323 17.53 3.56 1.39
N ARG A 324 16.95 4.13 0.32
CA ARG A 324 17.18 3.72 -1.08
C ARG A 324 17.81 4.83 -1.93
N GLY A 325 17.90 6.03 -1.37
CA GLY A 325 18.42 7.21 -2.08
C GLY A 325 17.43 7.75 -3.10
N THR A 326 16.13 7.54 -2.88
CA THR A 326 15.09 8.09 -3.76
C THR A 326 15.07 9.60 -3.64
N VAL A 327 15.25 10.29 -4.77
CA VAL A 327 15.09 11.75 -4.89
C VAL A 327 13.89 12.03 -5.76
N LEU A 328 12.97 12.85 -5.22
CA LEU A 328 11.72 13.20 -5.84
C LEU A 328 11.84 14.58 -6.50
N HIS A 329 11.39 14.69 -7.74
CA HIS A 329 11.53 15.90 -8.57
C HIS A 329 10.18 16.48 -9.01
N GLY A 330 9.08 16.04 -8.41
CA GLY A 330 7.72 16.35 -8.84
C GLY A 330 7.27 15.47 -10.01
N VAL A 331 6.13 15.81 -10.57
CA VAL A 331 5.61 15.16 -11.79
C VAL A 331 6.47 15.52 -13.00
N THR A 332 6.79 14.54 -13.84
CA THR A 332 7.44 14.80 -15.13
C THR A 332 6.52 15.62 -16.04
N THR A 333 7.02 16.73 -16.56
CA THR A 333 6.33 17.59 -17.53
C THR A 333 6.87 17.41 -18.95
N SER A 334 6.09 17.80 -19.95
CA SER A 334 6.54 17.97 -21.35
C SER A 334 6.27 19.41 -21.82
N GLU A 335 7.15 19.98 -22.63
CA GLU A 335 6.89 21.31 -23.19
C GLU A 335 5.71 21.30 -24.18
N TYR A 336 4.79 22.24 -24.02
CA TYR A 336 3.69 22.50 -24.96
C TYR A 336 4.08 23.65 -25.90
N SER A 337 3.94 23.45 -27.22
CA SER A 337 4.31 24.47 -28.22
C SER A 337 3.22 24.89 -29.20
N ASN A 338 2.20 24.05 -29.51
CA ASN A 338 1.08 24.47 -30.36
C ASN A 338 -0.12 23.50 -30.33
N SER A 339 0.10 22.26 -30.75
CA SER A 339 -0.85 21.15 -30.67
C SER A 339 -0.08 19.85 -30.47
N MET A 340 -0.62 18.94 -29.67
CA MET A 340 0.03 17.68 -29.36
C MET A 340 -0.99 16.56 -29.29
N ASN A 341 -0.58 15.37 -29.73
CA ASN A 341 -1.32 14.14 -29.52
C ASN A 341 -0.55 13.29 -28.53
N PHE A 342 -1.25 12.67 -27.60
CA PHE A 342 -0.67 11.80 -26.59
C PHE A 342 -1.67 10.76 -26.13
N SER A 343 -1.15 9.67 -25.57
CA SER A 343 -1.96 8.68 -24.86
C SER A 343 -1.91 8.96 -23.37
N VAL A 344 -3.04 8.74 -22.70
CA VAL A 344 -3.18 8.73 -21.24
C VAL A 344 -4.03 7.53 -20.90
N ASP A 345 -3.57 6.72 -19.96
CA ASP A 345 -4.34 5.59 -19.47
C ASP A 345 -5.60 6.09 -18.72
N ALA A 346 -6.60 5.21 -18.55
CA ALA A 346 -7.79 5.57 -17.79
C ALA A 346 -7.40 6.01 -16.37
N SER A 347 -8.02 7.06 -15.83
CA SER A 347 -7.71 7.63 -14.50
C SER A 347 -6.26 8.07 -14.28
N ALA A 348 -5.47 8.22 -15.36
CA ALA A 348 -4.11 8.73 -15.33
C ALA A 348 -4.07 10.23 -15.71
N ALA A 349 -2.91 10.86 -15.55
CA ALA A 349 -2.74 12.30 -15.82
C ALA A 349 -1.47 12.60 -16.61
N ARG A 350 -1.47 13.70 -17.37
CA ARG A 350 -0.28 14.20 -18.08
C ARG A 350 -0.10 15.69 -17.82
N PHE A 351 1.15 16.09 -17.61
CA PHE A 351 1.53 17.43 -17.21
C PHE A 351 2.36 18.11 -18.31
N PHE A 352 2.12 19.39 -18.50
CA PHE A 352 2.78 20.18 -19.54
C PHE A 352 3.23 21.53 -19.02
N ASP A 353 4.41 21.97 -19.47
CA ASP A 353 4.89 23.33 -19.27
C ASP A 353 4.56 24.17 -20.50
N ILE A 354 3.99 25.35 -20.28
CA ILE A 354 3.67 26.32 -21.33
C ILE A 354 4.68 27.47 -21.21
N LEU A 355 5.77 27.39 -21.97
CA LEU A 355 6.90 28.33 -21.84
C LEU A 355 6.73 29.61 -22.67
N ASP A 356 5.97 29.56 -23.76
CA ASP A 356 5.78 30.70 -24.68
C ASP A 356 4.31 31.12 -24.72
N VAL A 357 3.85 31.68 -23.61
CA VAL A 357 2.43 32.05 -23.43
C VAL A 357 1.97 33.13 -24.41
N GLU A 358 2.91 33.91 -24.98
CA GLU A 358 2.61 34.95 -25.98
C GLU A 358 2.30 34.35 -27.37
N ASN A 359 2.91 33.21 -27.70
CA ASN A 359 2.70 32.53 -28.99
C ASN A 359 1.74 31.33 -28.92
N VAL A 360 1.25 30.98 -27.72
CA VAL A 360 0.22 29.96 -27.53
C VAL A 360 -1.17 30.59 -27.60
N SER A 361 -2.12 29.90 -28.24
CA SER A 361 -3.52 30.30 -28.29
C SER A 361 -4.06 30.62 -26.88
N PRO A 362 -4.82 31.72 -26.69
CA PRO A 362 -5.44 32.02 -25.39
C PRO A 362 -6.50 30.98 -24.98
N VAL A 363 -6.91 30.12 -25.92
CA VAL A 363 -7.83 29.01 -25.72
C VAL A 363 -7.08 27.70 -25.96
N LEU A 364 -7.05 26.85 -24.93
CA LEU A 364 -6.60 25.46 -25.04
C LEU A 364 -7.83 24.56 -25.19
N SER A 365 -7.83 23.75 -26.24
CA SER A 365 -8.89 22.78 -26.51
C SER A 365 -8.38 21.37 -26.26
N LEU A 366 -9.07 20.64 -25.39
CA LEU A 366 -8.82 19.22 -25.13
C LEU A 366 -9.92 18.39 -25.77
N SER A 367 -9.54 17.42 -26.60
CA SER A 367 -10.46 16.45 -27.20
C SER A 367 -9.83 15.06 -27.15
N GLY A 368 -10.62 14.05 -26.82
CA GLY A 368 -10.20 12.65 -26.79
C GLY A 368 -11.13 11.77 -27.63
N SER A 369 -10.66 10.57 -27.95
CA SER A 369 -11.43 9.56 -28.69
C SER A 369 -12.35 8.71 -27.81
N SER A 370 -12.23 8.84 -26.49
CA SER A 370 -13.06 8.10 -25.53
C SER A 370 -14.39 8.82 -25.27
N THR A 371 -15.41 8.05 -24.86
CA THR A 371 -16.69 8.57 -24.37
C THR A 371 -16.61 9.10 -22.94
N SER A 372 -15.44 9.05 -22.30
CA SER A 372 -15.21 9.53 -20.94
C SER A 372 -15.00 11.05 -20.90
N SER A 373 -15.39 11.67 -19.79
CA SER A 373 -15.21 13.10 -19.54
C SER A 373 -13.73 13.44 -19.42
N ASN A 374 -13.17 14.16 -20.39
CA ASN A 374 -11.83 14.74 -20.27
C ASN A 374 -11.90 16.04 -19.47
N PHE A 375 -10.92 16.29 -18.60
CA PHE A 375 -10.73 17.58 -17.96
C PHE A 375 -9.29 18.05 -18.12
N GLY A 376 -9.07 19.34 -17.95
CA GLY A 376 -7.75 19.94 -17.87
C GLY A 376 -7.76 21.07 -16.85
N ALA A 377 -6.64 21.27 -16.18
CA ALA A 377 -6.42 22.40 -15.30
C ALA A 377 -5.27 23.24 -15.86
N LEU A 378 -5.43 24.56 -15.88
CA LEU A 378 -4.38 25.51 -16.22
C LEU A 378 -3.93 26.21 -14.94
N ILE A 379 -2.69 25.96 -14.53
CA ILE A 379 -2.04 26.65 -13.42
C ILE A 379 -1.31 27.85 -14.00
N ARG A 380 -1.72 29.05 -13.63
CA ARG A 380 -1.04 30.30 -14.00
C ARG A 380 -0.19 30.77 -12.83
N GLN A 381 1.09 31.02 -13.10
CA GLN A 381 2.00 31.68 -12.17
C GLN A 381 2.10 33.14 -12.61
N GLU A 382 1.93 34.08 -11.68
CA GLU A 382 2.09 35.53 -11.93
C GLU A 382 3.53 35.99 -11.74
#